data_AF-A0A7S2LJP3-F1
#
_entry.id   AF-A0A7S2LJP3-F1
#
_cell.length_a   1.000
_cell.length_b   1.000
_cell.length_c   1.000
_cell.angle_alpha   90.00
_cell.angle_beta   90.00
_cell.angle_gamma   90.00
#
_symmetry.space_group_name_H-M   'P 1'
#
loop_
_entity.id
_entity.type
_entity.pdbx_description
1 polymer ?
#
loop_
_entity_poly.entity_id
_entity_poly.type
_entity_poly.pdbx_seq_one_letter_code
_entity_poly.pdbx_strand_id
1 'polypeptide(L)'
;CLPEQDLTCDVGGICANVQWLGYTCDNEYFVTINGGETSLSPSIEIHFANGTNVDPSTILLQRGVTYRFTVLENEENLGLCTSMSESSSPLQSLCASKGPLLLSSTDIENSSSISSEIVLFVEGNKGLNVTIAVEEKEDASDDKASLSIGAIIGIVVGSVMCLLIGVVLVRKRMQTSEAEKTVDSSQPVIHTGVSTDLNERAREEVVDVSTSSSDP
;
A
#
# COMPACT_ATOMS: atom_id res chain seq x y z
N CYS A 1 -18.11 5.57 12.18
CA CYS A 1 -18.98 4.64 11.41
C CYS A 1 -19.91 3.94 12.40
N LEU A 2 -21.19 3.68 12.08
CA LEU A 2 -21.96 2.64 12.78
C LEU A 2 -21.17 1.30 12.65
N PRO A 3 -21.33 0.36 13.60
CA PRO A 3 -20.31 -0.65 13.89
C PRO A 3 -20.16 -1.80 12.87
N GLU A 4 -20.61 -1.66 11.63
CA GLU A 4 -20.58 -2.72 10.59
C GLU A 4 -19.92 -2.24 9.29
N GLN A 5 -18.84 -1.48 9.43
CA GLN A 5 -18.06 -0.96 8.30
C GLN A 5 -17.59 -2.08 7.37
N ASP A 6 -17.12 -3.19 7.96
CA ASP A 6 -16.55 -4.35 7.25
C ASP A 6 -17.60 -5.19 6.52
N LEU A 7 -18.90 -4.98 6.80
CA LEU A 7 -20.01 -5.69 6.16
C LEU A 7 -20.63 -4.89 5.01
N THR A 8 -20.32 -3.60 4.91
CA THR A 8 -20.99 -2.71 3.97
C THR A 8 -20.30 -2.67 2.60
N CYS A 9 -18.96 -2.70 2.61
CA CYS A 9 -18.15 -2.71 1.40
C CYS A 9 -17.58 -4.09 1.12
N ASP A 10 -17.40 -4.41 -0.16
CA ASP A 10 -16.70 -5.61 -0.58
C ASP A 10 -15.20 -5.53 -0.22
N VAL A 11 -14.51 -6.67 -0.27
CA VAL A 11 -13.11 -6.81 0.18
C VAL A 11 -12.22 -5.71 -0.41
N GLY A 12 -11.51 -4.99 0.47
CA GLY A 12 -10.56 -3.94 0.08
C GLY A 12 -11.16 -2.55 -0.15
N GLY A 13 -12.48 -2.39 -0.11
CA GLY A 13 -13.14 -1.10 -0.21
C GLY A 13 -13.05 -0.25 1.08
N ILE A 14 -13.01 1.06 0.91
CA ILE A 14 -13.07 2.05 1.99
C ILE A 14 -14.50 2.61 2.06
N CYS A 15 -15.11 2.42 3.22
CA CYS A 15 -16.44 2.94 3.51
C CYS A 15 -16.37 4.40 4.03
N ALA A 16 -17.17 5.28 3.43
CA ALA A 16 -17.44 6.62 3.95
C ALA A 16 -18.90 6.74 4.40
N ASN A 17 -19.12 7.35 5.57
CA ASN A 17 -20.47 7.69 6.02
C ASN A 17 -20.85 9.06 5.45
N VAL A 18 -21.91 9.09 4.66
CA VAL A 18 -22.47 10.31 4.08
C VAL A 18 -23.74 10.65 4.83
N GLN A 19 -23.77 11.84 5.43
CA GLN A 19 -24.91 12.29 6.24
C GLN A 19 -26.21 12.16 5.44
N TRP A 20 -27.19 11.45 6.00
CA TRP A 20 -28.52 11.18 5.43
C TRP A 20 -28.59 10.23 4.23
N LEU A 21 -27.46 9.87 3.62
CA LEU A 21 -27.39 8.92 2.49
C LEU A 21 -26.91 7.52 2.91
N GLY A 22 -26.45 7.37 4.15
CA GLY A 22 -25.94 6.11 4.66
C GLY A 22 -24.48 5.92 4.27
N TYR A 23 -24.13 4.73 3.84
CA TYR A 23 -22.77 4.36 3.50
C TYR A 23 -22.53 4.36 2.01
N THR A 24 -21.36 4.85 1.63
CA THR A 24 -20.85 4.75 0.27
C THR A 24 -19.50 4.06 0.29
N CYS A 25 -19.29 3.15 -0.65
CA CYS A 25 -18.03 2.45 -0.83
C CYS A 25 -17.31 3.05 -2.06
N ASP A 26 -16.01 3.24 -1.95
CA ASP A 26 -15.16 3.76 -3.04
C ASP A 26 -14.94 2.75 -4.18
N ASN A 27 -15.20 1.47 -3.90
CA ASN A 27 -15.16 0.36 -4.86
C ASN A 27 -16.55 0.01 -5.42
N GLU A 28 -17.57 0.87 -5.22
CA GLU A 28 -18.91 0.68 -5.76
C GLU A 28 -19.27 1.71 -6.83
N TYR A 29 -19.73 1.19 -7.96
CA TYR A 29 -20.14 1.97 -9.12
C TYR A 29 -21.50 1.50 -9.61
N PHE A 30 -22.30 2.44 -10.10
CA PHE A 30 -23.58 2.19 -10.75
C PHE A 30 -23.43 2.42 -12.24
N VAL A 31 -23.93 1.49 -13.04
CA VAL A 31 -23.79 1.53 -14.49
C VAL A 31 -25.16 1.69 -15.13
N THR A 32 -25.30 2.72 -15.94
CA THR A 32 -26.47 2.95 -16.78
C THR A 32 -26.08 2.73 -18.24
N ILE A 33 -26.83 1.88 -18.92
CA ILE A 33 -26.66 1.65 -20.36
C ILE A 33 -27.75 2.45 -21.07
N ASN A 34 -27.35 3.52 -21.74
CA ASN A 34 -28.22 4.38 -22.51
C ASN A 34 -28.27 3.90 -23.96
N GLY A 35 -29.47 3.92 -24.55
CA GLY A 35 -29.71 3.38 -25.89
C GLY A 35 -30.08 1.90 -25.84
N GLY A 36 -31.18 1.57 -26.51
CA GLY A 36 -31.69 0.20 -26.60
C GLY A 36 -30.83 -0.75 -27.45
N GLU A 37 -31.23 -2.02 -27.49
CA GLU A 37 -30.89 -3.04 -28.49
C GLU A 37 -30.97 -2.50 -29.92
N THR A 38 -31.94 -1.62 -30.19
CA THR A 38 -32.13 -1.01 -31.51
C THR A 38 -31.25 0.21 -31.76
N SER A 39 -30.59 0.74 -30.72
CA SER A 39 -29.67 1.85 -30.87
C SER A 39 -28.39 1.37 -31.53
N LEU A 40 -28.01 2.04 -32.63
CA LEU A 40 -26.75 1.79 -33.33
C LEU A 40 -25.52 2.11 -32.46
N SER A 41 -25.71 2.85 -31.37
CA SER A 41 -24.64 3.33 -30.51
C SER A 41 -25.16 3.42 -29.07
N PRO A 42 -25.26 2.30 -28.34
CA PRO A 42 -25.47 2.39 -26.90
C PRO A 42 -24.27 3.11 -26.27
N SER A 43 -24.49 3.77 -25.13
CA SER A 43 -23.44 4.41 -24.34
C SER A 43 -23.53 3.94 -22.89
N ILE A 44 -22.37 3.68 -22.29
CA ILE A 44 -22.24 3.30 -20.89
C ILE A 44 -21.90 4.55 -20.11
N GLU A 45 -22.69 4.83 -19.09
CA GLU A 45 -22.39 5.85 -18.10
C GLU A 45 -22.16 5.19 -16.75
N ILE A 46 -21.04 5.54 -16.10
CA ILE A 46 -20.68 5.05 -14.78
C ILE A 46 -20.92 6.19 -13.79
N HIS A 47 -21.52 5.87 -12.65
CA HIS A 47 -21.90 6.82 -11.61
C HIS A 47 -21.47 6.32 -10.24
N PHE A 48 -21.14 7.25 -9.34
CA PHE A 48 -21.07 6.93 -7.91
C PHE A 48 -22.48 6.76 -7.33
N ALA A 49 -22.57 6.24 -6.10
CA ALA A 49 -23.82 6.11 -5.34
C ALA A 49 -24.61 7.43 -5.19
N ASN A 50 -23.91 8.58 -5.25
CA ASN A 50 -24.53 9.90 -5.19
C ASN A 50 -25.08 10.39 -6.54
N GLY A 51 -24.97 9.59 -7.61
CA GLY A 51 -25.41 9.93 -8.97
C GLY A 51 -24.43 10.82 -9.74
N THR A 52 -23.23 11.06 -9.23
CA THR A 52 -22.21 11.82 -9.97
C THR A 52 -21.55 10.94 -11.01
N ASN A 53 -21.53 11.39 -12.26
CA ASN A 53 -20.85 10.70 -13.35
C ASN A 53 -19.35 10.56 -13.06
N VAL A 54 -18.82 9.37 -13.35
CA VAL A 54 -17.41 9.01 -13.23
C VAL A 54 -16.86 8.80 -14.62
N ASP A 55 -15.75 9.48 -14.93
CA ASP A 55 -15.00 9.18 -16.15
C ASP A 55 -14.31 7.82 -15.97
N PRO A 56 -14.60 6.81 -16.80
CA PRO A 56 -14.02 5.49 -16.64
C PRO A 56 -12.49 5.47 -16.69
N SER A 57 -11.87 6.42 -17.39
CA SER A 57 -10.41 6.55 -17.46
C SER A 57 -9.77 6.97 -16.15
N THR A 58 -10.57 7.48 -15.20
CA THR A 58 -10.13 7.87 -13.85
C THR A 58 -10.29 6.75 -12.83
N ILE A 59 -10.97 5.66 -13.19
CA ILE A 59 -11.15 4.50 -12.32
C ILE A 59 -9.87 3.66 -12.38
N LEU A 60 -9.21 3.55 -11.23
CA LEU A 60 -8.02 2.73 -11.05
C LEU A 60 -8.38 1.54 -10.15
N LEU A 61 -8.27 0.33 -10.70
CA LEU A 61 -8.58 -0.89 -9.97
C LEU A 61 -7.34 -1.37 -9.22
N GLN A 62 -7.42 -1.45 -7.90
CA GLN A 62 -6.34 -1.89 -7.05
C GLN A 62 -6.33 -3.41 -6.88
N ARG A 63 -5.12 -3.97 -6.75
CA ARG A 63 -4.95 -5.40 -6.49
C ARG A 63 -5.51 -5.80 -5.13
N GLY A 64 -6.12 -6.97 -5.09
CA GLY A 64 -6.76 -7.51 -3.87
C GLY A 64 -8.05 -6.79 -3.46
N VAL A 65 -8.54 -5.83 -4.26
CA VAL A 65 -9.84 -5.17 -4.05
C VAL A 65 -10.89 -5.83 -4.94
N THR A 66 -12.09 -6.02 -4.39
CA THR A 66 -13.29 -6.43 -5.12
C THR A 66 -14.11 -5.19 -5.47
N TYR A 67 -14.34 -4.96 -6.74
CA TYR A 67 -15.14 -3.85 -7.24
C TYR A 67 -16.54 -4.31 -7.62
N ARG A 68 -17.55 -3.51 -7.28
CA ARG A 68 -18.96 -3.79 -7.59
C ARG A 68 -19.48 -2.81 -8.63
N PHE A 69 -19.83 -3.32 -9.81
CA PHE A 69 -20.51 -2.56 -10.85
C PHE A 69 -21.97 -2.99 -10.92
N THR A 70 -22.87 -2.19 -10.35
CA THR A 70 -24.31 -2.50 -10.34
C THR A 70 -24.98 -1.95 -11.59
N VAL A 71 -25.41 -2.85 -12.47
CA VAL A 71 -26.19 -2.47 -13.67
C VAL A 71 -27.60 -2.11 -13.23
N LEU A 72 -27.93 -0.82 -13.40
CA LEU A 72 -29.27 -0.31 -13.13
C LEU A 72 -30.24 -0.81 -14.21
N GLU A 73 -31.49 -1.04 -13.81
CA GLU A 73 -32.52 -1.53 -14.73
C GLU A 73 -32.69 -0.54 -15.89
N ASN A 74 -32.48 -1.04 -17.10
CA ASN A 74 -32.78 -0.35 -18.34
C ASN A 74 -34.02 -0.99 -18.98
N GLU A 75 -34.63 -0.29 -19.94
CA GLU A 75 -35.88 -0.71 -20.58
C GLU A 75 -35.75 -2.02 -21.36
N GLU A 76 -34.52 -2.42 -21.74
CA GLU A 76 -34.27 -3.46 -22.73
C GLU A 76 -33.46 -4.67 -22.20
N ASN A 77 -33.29 -4.80 -20.88
CA ASN A 77 -32.54 -5.89 -20.24
C ASN A 77 -31.10 -6.09 -20.76
N LEU A 78 -30.44 -5.02 -21.21
CA LEU A 78 -29.07 -5.14 -21.73
C LEU A 78 -28.10 -5.57 -20.63
N GLY A 79 -27.27 -6.57 -20.94
CA GLY A 79 -26.18 -7.05 -20.09
C GLY A 79 -24.93 -6.20 -20.17
N LEU A 80 -24.26 -5.98 -19.04
CA LEU A 80 -22.88 -5.54 -18.98
C LEU A 80 -22.00 -6.77 -18.80
N CYS A 81 -21.06 -6.97 -19.70
CA CYS A 81 -20.08 -8.04 -19.64
C CYS A 81 -18.67 -7.48 -19.48
N THR A 82 -17.80 -8.25 -18.85
CA THR A 82 -16.37 -7.98 -18.82
C THR A 82 -15.61 -8.92 -19.72
N SER A 83 -14.53 -8.42 -20.32
CA SER A 83 -13.53 -9.23 -20.98
C SER A 83 -12.18 -8.80 -20.45
N MET A 84 -11.41 -9.76 -19.95
CA MET A 84 -10.00 -9.56 -19.63
C MET A 84 -9.18 -9.98 -20.85
N SER A 85 -8.31 -9.10 -21.33
CA SER A 85 -7.43 -9.41 -22.45
C SER A 85 -6.26 -10.29 -21.99
N GLU A 86 -6.54 -11.51 -21.54
CA GLU A 86 -5.47 -12.46 -21.20
C GLU A 86 -5.19 -13.43 -22.34
N SER A 87 -3.90 -13.53 -22.66
CA SER A 87 -3.37 -14.39 -23.70
C SER A 87 -3.68 -15.87 -23.40
N SER A 88 -4.34 -16.54 -24.34
CA SER A 88 -4.42 -18.01 -24.52
C SER A 88 -5.45 -18.85 -23.75
N SER A 89 -6.17 -18.34 -22.75
CA SER A 89 -7.25 -19.10 -22.09
C SER A 89 -8.64 -18.71 -22.65
N PRO A 90 -9.63 -19.62 -22.75
CA PRO A 90 -10.99 -19.23 -23.14
C PRO A 90 -11.51 -18.13 -22.20
N LEU A 91 -11.79 -16.96 -22.79
CA LEU A 91 -12.25 -15.75 -22.12
C LEU A 91 -13.37 -16.08 -21.12
N GLN A 92 -13.08 -15.96 -19.82
CA GLN A 92 -14.14 -15.93 -18.82
C GLN A 92 -14.80 -14.55 -18.89
N SER A 93 -15.90 -14.47 -19.61
CA SER A 93 -16.75 -13.28 -19.58
C SER A 93 -17.70 -13.38 -18.40
N LEU A 94 -17.62 -12.43 -17.47
CA LEU A 94 -18.60 -12.25 -16.41
C LEU A 94 -19.63 -11.23 -16.91
N CYS A 95 -20.92 -11.57 -16.83
CA CYS A 95 -22.00 -10.70 -17.31
C CYS A 95 -23.07 -10.51 -16.25
N ALA A 96 -23.64 -9.31 -16.19
CA ALA A 96 -24.81 -8.98 -15.37
C ALA A 96 -25.75 -8.05 -16.15
N SER A 97 -27.04 -8.35 -16.20
CA SER A 97 -28.05 -7.50 -16.85
C SER A 97 -28.92 -6.72 -15.87
N LYS A 98 -29.05 -7.20 -14.64
CA LYS A 98 -29.72 -6.50 -13.53
C LYS A 98 -29.03 -6.84 -12.23
N GLY A 99 -28.37 -5.86 -11.63
CA GLY A 99 -27.65 -6.05 -10.36
C GLY A 99 -26.14 -6.11 -10.52
N PRO A 100 -25.43 -6.68 -9.54
CA PRO A 100 -24.00 -6.49 -9.39
C PRO A 100 -23.18 -7.40 -10.30
N LEU A 101 -22.20 -6.80 -10.96
CA LEU A 101 -21.05 -7.45 -11.56
C LEU A 101 -19.86 -7.22 -10.64
N LEU A 102 -19.42 -8.30 -9.98
CA LEU A 102 -18.28 -8.25 -9.05
C LEU A 102 -16.99 -8.58 -9.79
N LEU A 103 -16.00 -7.70 -9.67
CA LEU A 103 -14.68 -7.86 -10.26
C LEU A 103 -13.64 -7.92 -9.15
N SER A 104 -13.03 -9.08 -8.94
CA SER A 104 -11.91 -9.23 -8.01
C SER A 104 -10.59 -9.21 -8.77
N SER A 105 -9.64 -8.39 -8.32
CA SER A 105 -8.30 -8.42 -8.90
C SER A 105 -7.52 -9.70 -8.59
N THR A 106 -7.95 -10.53 -7.63
CA THR A 106 -7.32 -11.84 -7.40
C THR A 106 -7.43 -12.75 -8.61
N ASP A 107 -8.44 -12.55 -9.46
CA ASP A 107 -8.61 -13.28 -10.71
C ASP A 107 -7.58 -12.87 -11.78
N ILE A 108 -6.86 -11.76 -11.53
CA ILE A 108 -5.87 -11.15 -12.44
C ILE A 108 -4.42 -11.56 -12.07
N GLU A 109 -4.19 -12.19 -10.90
CA GLU A 109 -2.84 -12.42 -10.36
C GLU A 109 -1.98 -13.45 -11.13
N ASN A 110 -2.54 -14.16 -12.11
CA ASN A 110 -1.78 -15.13 -12.92
C ASN A 110 -1.18 -14.55 -14.21
N SER A 111 -1.50 -13.31 -14.60
CA SER A 111 -0.83 -12.66 -15.74
C SER A 111 0.41 -11.91 -15.27
N SER A 112 1.56 -12.56 -15.43
CA SER A 112 2.85 -12.09 -14.93
C SER A 112 3.45 -10.86 -15.63
N SER A 113 2.70 -10.13 -16.46
CA SER A 113 3.28 -8.96 -17.14
C SER A 113 2.25 -8.09 -17.87
N ILE A 114 2.33 -6.80 -17.55
CA ILE A 114 1.93 -5.61 -18.34
C ILE A 114 0.43 -5.28 -18.28
N SER A 115 0.09 -4.31 -17.44
CA SER A 115 -1.12 -3.47 -17.55
C SER A 115 -2.38 -4.24 -17.94
N SER A 116 -2.99 -4.93 -16.98
CA SER A 116 -4.27 -5.58 -17.21
C SER A 116 -5.34 -4.51 -17.47
N GLU A 117 -5.93 -4.57 -18.66
CA GLU A 117 -7.06 -3.73 -19.05
C GLU A 117 -8.33 -4.57 -18.95
N ILE A 118 -9.29 -4.08 -18.16
CA ILE A 118 -10.63 -4.65 -18.13
C ILE A 118 -11.47 -3.89 -19.14
N VAL A 119 -12.03 -4.62 -20.11
CA VAL A 119 -12.96 -4.06 -21.08
C VAL A 119 -14.38 -4.39 -20.64
N LEU A 120 -15.16 -3.37 -20.31
CA LEU A 120 -16.61 -3.50 -20.14
C LEU A 120 -17.29 -3.32 -21.50
N PHE A 121 -18.20 -4.22 -21.84
CA PHE A 121 -18.96 -4.14 -23.09
C PHE A 121 -20.42 -4.53 -22.86
N VAL A 122 -21.30 -4.03 -23.73
CA VAL A 122 -22.73 -4.37 -23.69
C VAL A 122 -22.94 -5.69 -24.44
N GLU A 123 -23.65 -6.62 -23.83
CA GLU A 123 -23.98 -7.91 -24.44
C GLU A 123 -24.70 -7.71 -25.78
N GLY A 124 -24.28 -8.46 -26.80
CA GLY A 124 -24.87 -8.37 -28.15
C GLY A 124 -24.37 -7.19 -29.00
N ASN A 125 -23.60 -6.24 -28.44
CA ASN A 125 -23.06 -5.11 -29.19
C ASN A 125 -21.52 -5.14 -29.24
N LYS A 126 -20.95 -4.97 -30.44
CA LYS A 126 -19.50 -5.06 -30.67
C LYS A 126 -18.77 -3.70 -30.61
N GLY A 127 -19.51 -2.61 -30.40
CA GLY A 127 -19.02 -1.26 -30.65
C GLY A 127 -18.63 -0.42 -29.43
N LEU A 128 -19.02 -0.82 -28.22
CA LEU A 128 -18.81 -0.01 -27.02
C LEU A 128 -17.96 -0.76 -26.01
N ASN A 129 -16.73 -0.29 -25.86
CA ASN A 129 -15.74 -0.83 -24.94
C ASN A 129 -15.35 0.30 -23.98
N VAL A 130 -15.51 0.05 -22.68
CA VAL A 130 -14.98 0.92 -21.63
C VAL A 130 -13.75 0.25 -21.03
N THR A 131 -12.62 0.90 -21.21
CA THR A 131 -11.31 0.50 -20.70
C THR A 131 -11.13 1.00 -19.27
N ILE A 132 -10.92 0.08 -18.34
CA ILE A 132 -10.55 0.43 -16.96
C ILE A 132 -9.14 -0.08 -16.70
N ALA A 133 -8.28 0.83 -16.21
CA ALA A 133 -6.90 0.52 -15.90
C ALA A 133 -6.80 -0.15 -14.51
N VAL A 134 -6.01 -1.21 -14.43
CA VAL A 134 -5.62 -1.82 -13.17
C VAL A 134 -4.34 -1.14 -12.69
N GLU A 135 -4.37 -0.58 -11.48
CA GLU A 135 -3.19 0.00 -10.85
C GLU A 135 -2.17 -1.11 -10.59
N GLU A 136 -1.00 -0.98 -11.21
CA GLU A 136 0.12 -1.85 -10.88
C GLU A 136 0.55 -1.52 -9.46
N LYS A 137 0.27 -2.44 -8.53
CA LYS A 137 0.97 -2.42 -7.25
C LYS A 137 2.44 -2.59 -7.60
N GLU A 138 3.21 -1.52 -7.47
CA GLU A 138 4.64 -1.66 -7.22
C GLU A 138 4.68 -2.54 -5.98
N ASP A 139 4.89 -3.84 -6.18
CA ASP A 139 5.24 -4.73 -5.10
C ASP A 139 6.36 -3.97 -4.42
N ALA A 140 6.08 -3.48 -3.21
CA ALA A 140 7.06 -2.89 -2.34
C ALA A 140 8.08 -4.01 -2.20
N SER A 141 9.06 -3.98 -3.09
CA SER A 141 10.04 -5.02 -3.30
C SER A 141 10.56 -5.20 -1.91
N ASP A 142 10.25 -6.34 -1.29
CA ASP A 142 10.67 -6.71 0.05
C ASP A 142 12.05 -6.13 0.21
N ASP A 143 12.14 -5.01 0.94
CA ASP A 143 13.27 -4.12 0.80
C ASP A 143 14.45 -4.95 1.29
N LYS A 144 15.23 -5.47 0.34
CA LYS A 144 16.60 -5.89 0.58
C LYS A 144 17.31 -4.61 0.95
N ALA A 145 17.15 -4.22 2.22
CA ALA A 145 17.56 -2.97 2.85
C ALA A 145 18.44 -2.17 1.89
N SER A 146 17.81 -1.35 1.04
CA SER A 146 18.58 -0.48 0.16
C SER A 146 19.24 0.51 1.11
N LEU A 147 20.48 0.18 1.48
CA LEU A 147 21.28 0.99 2.39
C LEU A 147 21.31 2.37 1.75
N SER A 148 20.65 3.33 2.40
CA SER A 148 20.65 4.73 2.01
C SER A 148 22.06 5.11 1.56
N ILE A 149 22.17 5.88 0.48
CA ILE A 149 23.47 6.36 -0.01
C ILE A 149 24.28 6.99 1.14
N GLY A 150 23.61 7.60 2.13
CA GLY A 150 24.23 8.07 3.37
C GLY A 150 24.81 6.97 4.26
N ALA A 151 24.16 5.81 4.36
CA ALA A 151 24.67 4.66 5.10
C ALA A 151 25.90 4.03 4.43
N ILE A 152 25.92 3.97 3.10
CA ILE A 152 27.08 3.47 2.34
C ILE A 152 28.29 4.39 2.56
N ILE A 153 28.10 5.71 2.44
CA ILE A 153 29.16 6.69 2.69
C ILE A 153 29.64 6.60 4.15
N GLY A 154 28.72 6.44 5.11
CA GLY A 154 29.04 6.30 6.52
C GLY A 154 29.93 5.08 6.83
N ILE A 155 29.63 3.92 6.22
CA ILE A 155 30.44 2.70 6.39
C ILE A 155 31.85 2.88 5.84
N VAL A 156 31.98 3.49 4.66
CA VAL A 156 33.30 3.71 4.03
C VAL A 156 34.15 4.66 4.87
N VAL A 157 33.61 5.82 5.26
CA VAL A 157 34.33 6.81 6.06
C VAL A 157 34.69 6.24 7.45
N GLY A 158 33.75 5.53 8.09
CA GLY A 158 33.97 4.88 9.37
C GLY A 158 35.09 3.83 9.32
N SER A 159 35.13 3.02 8.25
CA SER A 159 36.16 1.99 8.07
C SER A 159 37.56 2.60 7.94
N VAL A 160 37.70 3.70 7.21
CA VAL A 160 38.98 4.41 7.02
C VAL A 160 39.45 5.02 8.34
N MET A 161 38.56 5.63 9.11
CA MET A 161 38.90 6.18 10.43
C MET A 161 39.33 5.10 11.41
N CYS A 162 38.62 3.97 11.46
CA CYS A 162 39.02 2.83 12.32
C CYS A 162 40.40 2.28 11.96
N LEU A 163 40.73 2.19 10.67
CA LEU A 163 42.06 1.76 10.22
C LEU A 163 43.15 2.75 10.63
N LEU A 164 42.92 4.06 10.48
CA LEU A 164 43.88 5.09 10.89
C LEU A 164 44.14 5.05 12.40
N ILE A 165 43.09 4.93 13.22
CA ILE A 165 43.21 4.79 14.67
C ILE A 165 43.99 3.52 15.02
N GLY A 166 43.70 2.39 14.36
CA GLY A 166 44.43 1.14 14.54
C GLY A 166 45.93 1.29 14.28
N VAL A 167 46.32 1.95 13.18
CA VAL A 167 47.73 2.21 12.84
C VAL A 167 48.42 3.09 13.89
N VAL A 168 47.74 4.12 14.40
CA VAL A 168 48.28 5.00 15.45
C VAL A 168 48.49 4.22 16.75
N LEU A 169 47.54 3.36 17.15
CA LEU A 169 47.65 2.54 18.36
C LEU A 169 48.79 1.52 18.26
N VAL A 170 48.97 0.88 17.09
CA VAL A 170 50.07 -0.07 16.86
C VAL A 170 51.42 0.63 16.91
N ARG A 171 51.55 1.81 16.27
CA ARG A 171 52.79 2.61 16.33
C ARG A 171 53.10 3.05 17.75
N LYS A 172 52.10 3.49 18.51
CA LYS A 172 52.28 3.88 19.92
C LYS A 172 52.77 2.70 20.75
N ARG A 173 52.19 1.50 20.57
CA ARG A 173 52.64 0.28 21.25
C ARG A 173 54.08 -0.06 20.93
N MET A 174 54.49 0.01 19.67
CA MET A 174 55.88 -0.22 19.26
C MET A 174 56.86 0.75 19.93
N GLN A 175 56.50 2.04 20.05
CA GLN A 175 57.37 3.01 20.74
C GLN A 175 57.48 2.74 22.25
N THR A 176 56.39 2.32 22.91
CA THR A 176 56.45 1.93 24.33
C THR A 176 57.27 0.67 24.56
N SER A 177 57.32 -0.28 23.62
CA SER A 177 58.17 -1.48 23.77
C SER A 177 59.68 -1.19 23.74
N GLU A 178 60.10 -0.05 23.19
CA GLU A 178 61.51 0.36 23.20
C GLU A 178 61.89 1.11 24.49
N ALA A 179 60.92 1.71 25.20
CA ALA A 179 61.16 2.42 26.46
C ALA A 179 61.22 1.50 27.69
N GLU A 180 60.71 0.27 27.61
CA GLU A 180 60.63 -0.68 28.73
C GLU A 180 61.85 -1.62 28.84
N LYS A 181 63.03 -1.19 28.37
CA LYS A 181 64.29 -1.93 28.59
C LYS A 181 65.28 -1.20 29.49
N THR A 182 64.86 -0.15 30.20
CA THR A 182 65.79 0.65 31.02
C THR A 182 65.17 1.25 32.27
N VAL A 183 64.38 0.50 33.06
CA VAL A 183 64.25 0.83 34.49
C VAL A 183 64.14 -0.46 35.31
N ASP A 184 65.20 -0.70 36.06
CA ASP A 184 65.32 -1.70 37.11
C ASP A 184 64.75 -1.14 38.43
N SER A 185 64.14 -2.04 39.20
CA SER A 185 63.99 -2.04 40.66
C SER A 185 63.50 -0.77 41.39
N SER A 186 62.21 -0.76 41.76
CA SER A 186 61.77 -0.48 43.15
C SER A 186 60.26 -0.70 43.37
N GLN A 187 59.93 -1.66 44.24
CA GLN A 187 58.67 -1.82 44.99
C GLN A 187 58.61 -0.81 46.16
N PRO A 188 57.54 -0.77 47.00
CA PRO A 188 56.09 -0.93 46.79
C PRO A 188 55.33 0.28 47.41
N VAL A 189 53.99 0.31 47.38
CA VAL A 189 53.11 0.69 48.53
C VAL A 189 51.64 0.51 48.15
N ILE A 190 50.93 -0.20 49.03
CA ILE A 190 49.50 -0.48 49.04
C ILE A 190 48.77 0.74 49.63
N HIS A 191 47.71 1.22 48.99
CA HIS A 191 46.64 1.92 49.70
C HIS A 191 45.26 1.53 49.17
N THR A 192 44.50 0.97 50.11
CA THR A 192 43.08 0.64 50.09
C THR A 192 42.22 1.90 50.32
N GLY A 193 41.07 1.96 49.66
CA GLY A 193 39.94 2.88 49.92
C GLY A 193 38.91 2.70 48.79
N VAL A 194 37.76 2.04 48.95
CA VAL A 194 36.56 2.32 49.77
C VAL A 194 35.99 3.71 49.50
N SER A 195 34.87 3.74 48.75
CA SER A 195 33.62 4.49 48.98
C SER A 195 32.78 4.51 47.68
N THR A 196 31.57 3.92 47.63
CA THR A 196 30.23 4.52 47.92
C THR A 196 29.94 5.72 47.00
N ASP A 197 28.79 5.96 46.38
CA ASP A 197 27.43 5.41 46.33
C ASP A 197 26.64 6.31 45.35
N LEU A 198 25.35 6.05 45.16
CA LEU A 198 24.28 7.00 44.78
C LEU A 198 24.21 7.48 43.30
N ASN A 199 23.15 7.09 42.57
CA ASN A 199 21.84 7.79 42.41
C ASN A 199 21.88 8.60 41.09
N GLU A 200 20.93 8.56 40.17
CA GLU A 200 19.57 9.13 40.23
C GLU A 200 18.97 8.90 38.81
N ARG A 201 17.91 8.11 38.61
CA ARG A 201 16.47 8.46 38.60
C ARG A 201 16.05 9.66 37.71
N ALA A 202 15.43 9.37 36.57
CA ALA A 202 14.36 10.15 35.92
C ALA A 202 13.73 9.25 34.83
N ARG A 203 12.49 8.74 34.87
CA ARG A 203 11.14 9.21 35.25
C ARG A 203 10.40 9.88 34.07
N GLU A 204 9.32 9.18 33.67
CA GLU A 204 8.04 9.57 33.03
C GLU A 204 8.00 10.66 31.94
N GLU A 205 7.36 10.31 30.80
CA GLU A 205 6.03 10.87 30.49
C GLU A 205 5.27 9.96 29.51
N VAL A 206 4.15 9.40 29.98
CA VAL A 206 3.10 8.79 29.16
C VAL A 206 2.02 9.86 29.02
N VAL A 207 1.77 10.31 27.80
CA VAL A 207 0.69 11.26 27.49
C VAL A 207 -0.48 10.47 26.93
N ASP A 208 -1.43 10.13 27.80
CA ASP A 208 -2.77 9.71 27.41
C ASP A 208 -3.63 10.96 27.20
N VAL A 209 -3.89 11.33 25.94
CA VAL A 209 -4.92 12.31 25.60
C VAL A 209 -6.23 11.57 25.35
N SER A 210 -7.04 11.50 26.40
CA SER A 210 -8.47 11.24 26.32
C SER A 210 -9.19 12.58 26.19
N THR A 211 -9.81 12.86 25.05
CA THR A 211 -10.85 13.90 24.96
C THR A 211 -12.16 13.24 24.57
N SER A 212 -12.99 13.09 25.59
CA SER A 212 -14.40 12.78 25.52
C SER A 212 -15.20 13.91 24.88
N SER A 213 -16.32 13.51 24.28
CA SER A 213 -17.64 14.17 24.22
C SER A 213 -17.77 15.58 24.84
N SER A 214 -18.59 16.48 24.31
CA SER A 214 -20.04 16.29 24.24
C SER A 214 -20.72 17.45 23.49
N ASP A 215 -21.79 17.09 22.76
CA ASP A 215 -23.09 17.78 22.64
C ASP A 215 -23.20 19.17 21.97
N PRO A 216 -24.42 19.62 21.59
CA PRO A 216 -25.70 18.90 21.38
C PRO A 216 -26.22 18.93 19.93
#